data_AF-A0A226X0C2-F1
#
_entry.id   AF-A0A226X0C2-F1
#
_cell.length_a   1.000
_cell.length_b   1.000
_cell.length_c   1.000
_cell.angle_alpha   90.00
_cell.angle_beta   90.00
_cell.angle_gamma   90.00
#
_symmetry.space_group_name_H-M   'P 1'
#
loop_
_entity.id
_entity.type
_entity.pdbx_description
1 polymer ?
#
loop_
_entity_poly.entity_id
_entity_poly.type
_entity_poly.pdbx_seq_one_letter_code
_entity_poly.pdbx_strand_id
1 'polypeptide(L)' 'MTLVKGLALDPLALALLGKQLRTACGSGGTVKEGVIEVQGDHCERVIETLKKVGHNAKRAGG' A
#
# COMPACT_ATOMS: atom_id res chain seq x y z
N MET A 1 -8.25 5.14 7.22
CA MET A 1 -7.77 5.02 5.83
C MET A 1 -6.25 4.94 5.91
N THR A 2 -5.66 3.97 5.24
CA THR A 2 -4.21 3.75 5.20
C THR A 2 -3.66 4.27 3.88
N LEU A 3 -2.61 5.07 3.92
CA LEU A 3 -1.97 5.65 2.73
C LEU A 3 -0.55 5.14 2.60
N VAL A 4 -0.20 4.66 1.40
CA VAL A 4 1.16 4.24 1.06
C VAL A 4 1.71 5.20 0.02
N LYS A 5 2.80 5.89 0.38
CA LYS A 5 3.45 6.93 -0.43
C LYS A 5 4.96 6.68 -0.50
N GLY A 6 5.64 7.33 -1.44
CA GLY A 6 7.10 7.28 -1.54
C GLY A 6 7.64 5.99 -2.16
N LEU A 7 6.80 5.24 -2.87
CA LEU A 7 7.23 4.09 -3.66
C LEU A 7 7.76 4.59 -5.00
N ALA A 8 9.05 4.39 -5.27
CA ALA A 8 9.68 4.65 -6.56
C ALA A 8 9.35 3.52 -7.55
N LEU A 9 8.07 3.40 -7.91
CA LEU A 9 7.53 2.39 -8.79
C LEU A 9 6.77 3.06 -9.94
N ASP A 10 6.86 2.47 -11.14
CA ASP A 10 6.05 2.90 -12.28
C ASP A 10 4.55 2.74 -12.01
N PRO A 11 3.69 3.50 -12.71
CA PRO A 11 2.24 3.48 -12.51
C PRO A 11 1.61 2.07 -12.59
N LEU A 12 2.12 1.21 -13.47
CA LEU A 12 1.67 -0.17 -13.60
C LEU A 12 2.03 -1.01 -12.36
N ALA A 13 3.27 -0.89 -11.88
CA ALA A 13 3.73 -1.58 -10.69
C ALA A 13 2.98 -1.09 -9.44
N LEU A 14 2.68 0.20 -9.34
CA LEU A 14 1.84 0.77 -8.29
C LEU A 14 0.41 0.23 -8.34
N ALA A 15 -0.18 0.12 -9.53
CA ALA A 15 -1.53 -0.43 -9.69
C ALA A 15 -1.60 -1.91 -9.25
N LEU A 16 -0.58 -2.70 -9.62
CA LEU A 16 -0.46 -4.11 -9.22
C LEU A 16 -0.25 -4.26 -7.71
N LEU A 17 0.68 -3.49 -7.15
CA LEU A 17 0.95 -3.51 -5.71
C LEU A 17 -0.27 -3.03 -4.92
N GLY A 18 -0.93 -1.97 -5.37
CA GLY A 18 -2.15 -1.46 -4.76
C GLY A 18 -3.28 -2.49 -4.77
N LYS A 19 -3.41 -3.27 -5.85
CA LYS A 19 -4.36 -4.40 -5.90
C LYS A 19 -3.98 -5.47 -4.88
N GLN A 20 -2.71 -5.87 -4.80
CA GLN A 20 -2.27 -6.86 -3.82
C GLN A 20 -2.53 -6.41 -2.37
N LEU A 21 -2.21 -5.16 -2.03
CA LEU A 21 -2.42 -4.62 -0.69
C LEU A 21 -3.91 -4.62 -0.31
N ARG A 22 -4.78 -4.18 -1.22
CA ARG A 22 -6.24 -4.20 -1.03
C ARG A 22 -6.79 -5.62 -0.86
N THR A 23 -6.33 -6.57 -1.69
CA THR A 23 -6.70 -7.99 -1.57
C THR A 23 -6.22 -8.58 -0.26
N ALA A 24 -4.99 -8.29 0.18
CA ALA A 24 -4.44 -8.76 1.45
C ALA A 24 -5.20 -8.21 2.67
N CYS A 25 -5.77 -7.01 2.54
CA CYS A 25 -6.56 -6.37 3.60
C CYS A 25 -8.06 -6.66 3.51
N GLY A 26 -8.55 -7.31 2.44
CA GLY A 26 -9.99 -7.49 2.20
C GLY A 26 -10.74 -6.17 2.05
N SER A 27 -10.06 -5.10 1.65
CA SER A 27 -10.56 -3.73 1.68
C SER A 27 -10.58 -3.07 0.30
N GLY A 28 -11.47 -2.09 0.11
CA GLY A 28 -11.45 -1.22 -1.05
C GLY A 28 -10.30 -0.21 -1.06
N GLY A 29 -10.20 0.56 -2.15
CA GLY A 29 -9.21 1.64 -2.28
C GLY A 29 -8.78 1.89 -3.72
N THR A 30 -7.88 2.85 -3.90
CA THR A 30 -7.50 3.43 -5.20
C THR A 30 -5.99 3.59 -5.29
N VAL A 31 -5.48 3.79 -6.50
CA VAL A 31 -4.12 4.29 -6.71
C VAL A 31 -4.26 5.61 -7.44
N LYS A 32 -3.76 6.69 -6.83
CA LYS A 32 -3.88 8.04 -7.38
C LYS A 32 -2.57 8.80 -7.14
N GLU A 33 -2.04 9.42 -8.19
CA GLU A 33 -0.87 10.31 -8.09
C GLU A 33 0.34 9.69 -7.37
N GLY A 34 0.64 8.42 -7.64
CA GLY A 34 1.76 7.73 -6.99
C GLY A 34 1.47 7.25 -5.56
N VAL A 35 0.24 7.43 -5.07
CA VAL A 35 -0.21 7.03 -3.74
C VAL A 35 -1.17 5.86 -3.85
N ILE A 36 -0.95 4.83 -3.04
CA ILE A 36 -1.91 3.75 -2.87
C ILE A 36 -2.75 4.06 -1.65
N GLU A 37 -4.06 4.07 -1.84
CA GLU A 37 -5.04 4.29 -0.80
C GLU A 37 -5.74 2.97 -0.48
N VAL A 38 -5.80 2.63 0.80
CA VAL A 38 -6.44 1.41 1.32
C VAL A 38 -7.44 1.83 2.38
N GLN A 39 -8.70 1.43 2.22
CA GLN A 39 -9.75 1.75 3.20
C GLN A 39 -9.53 1.00 4.52
N GLY A 40 -9.92 1.61 5.65
CA GLY A 40 -9.68 1.04 6.98
C GLY A 40 -8.33 1.42 7.60
N ASP A 41 -8.05 0.84 8.77
CA ASP A 41 -6.77 0.94 9.47
C ASP A 41 -6.04 -0.39 9.35
N HIS A 42 -5.23 -0.53 8.31
CA HIS A 42 -4.52 -1.76 7.97
C HIS A 42 -3.01 -1.51 7.89
N CYS A 43 -2.52 -0.51 8.62
CA CYS A 43 -1.12 -0.08 8.61
C CYS A 43 -0.16 -1.25 8.82
N GLU A 44 -0.40 -2.10 9.82
CA GLU A 44 0.46 -3.25 10.13
C GLU A 44 0.48 -4.28 8.99
N ARG A 45 -0.70 -4.69 8.51
CA ARG A 45 -0.84 -5.66 7.41
C ARG A 45 -0.22 -5.15 6.12
N VAL A 46 -0.39 -3.87 5.83
CA VAL A 46 0.22 -3.21 4.66
C VAL A 46 1.75 -3.23 4.78
N ILE A 47 2.30 -2.88 5.94
CA ILE A 47 3.76 -2.93 6.17
C ILE A 47 4.30 -4.36 6.05
N GLU A 48 3.63 -5.35 6.64
CA GLU A 48 4.02 -6.75 6.50
C GLU A 48 4.01 -7.22 5.04
N THR A 49 2.97 -6.84 4.29
CA THR A 49 2.83 -7.22 2.88
C THR A 49 3.91 -6.55 2.04
N LEU A 50 4.18 -5.26 2.26
CA LEU A 50 5.28 -4.54 1.60
C LEU A 50 6.63 -5.20 1.87
N LYS A 51 6.91 -5.58 3.12
CA LYS A 51 8.14 -6.31 3.47
C LYS A 51 8.25 -7.65 2.76
N LYS A 52 7.16 -8.41 2.66
CA LYS A 52 7.13 -9.71 1.95
C LYS A 52 7.44 -9.59 0.46
N VAL A 53 7.05 -8.48 -0.18
CA VAL A 53 7.34 -8.21 -1.59
C VAL A 53 8.68 -7.49 -1.81
N GLY A 54 9.50 -7.32 -0.77
CA GLY A 54 10.83 -6.72 -0.87
C GLY A 54 10.88 -5.20 -0.70
N HIS A 55 9.78 -4.57 -0.27
CA HIS A 55 9.73 -3.13 0.01
C HIS A 55 9.84 -2.86 1.52
N ASN A 56 10.81 -2.02 1.91
CA ASN A 56 10.91 -1.59 3.29
C ASN A 56 9.92 -0.44 3.55
N ALA A 57 8.86 -0.74 4.29
CA ALA A 57 7.83 0.24 4.66
C ALA A 57 7.92 0.59 6.16
N LYS A 58 7.72 1.87 6.47
CA LYS A 58 7.62 2.39 7.83
C LYS A 58 6.27 3.07 8.01
N ARG A 59 5.67 2.93 9.20
CA ARG A 59 4.47 3.69 9.57
C ARG A 59 4.82 5.18 9.63
N ALA A 60 4.09 5.99 8.88
CA ALA A 60 4.18 7.44 8.97
C ALA A 60 3.18 7.94 10.02
N GLY A 61 3.65 8.75 10.97
CA GLY A 61 2.86 9.24 12.11
C GLY A 61 2.87 8.27 13.29
N GLY A 62 3.12 8.83 14.48
CA GLY A 62 2.94 8.17 15.78
C GLY A 62 1.54 8.40 16.31
#